data_AF-A0A1Z4IDX5-F1
#
_entry.id   AF-A0A1Z4IDX5-F1
#
_cell.length_a   1.000
_cell.length_b   1.000
_cell.length_c   1.000
_cell.angle_alpha   90.00
_cell.angle_beta   90.00
_cell.angle_gamma   90.00
#
_symmetry.space_group_name_H-M   'P 1'
#
loop_
_entity.id
_entity.type
_entity.pdbx_description
1 polymer ?
#
loop_
_entity_poly.entity_id
_entity_poly.type
_entity_poly.pdbx_seq_one_letter_code
_entity_poly.pdbx_strand_id
1 'polypeptide(L)'
;MANRSRKLTPKSDSQNQSDVGAKKTRPKRKRIEKKQGDGGIEKTQVKKTYKLSSIIAIAILLSSVGLVLTSTWLGVMLIFNPEQVVWLNNFLPEWAKIRFDNSENPQTLAQIQVSLSQKQQIPGETIPLDEDEKSFLLPVMRQRADCLSNCKEIVELRVYQLEDLNYQAQPEKFYRLANTLTITGPEASFAITPLTDTPTEHQDVSNPLPLNEINRFEGKTPASGVWLNLQGQQKHDNYAISYGQIVYYNPERSNLIPMVSWTSPGGQTPKWEQITGNKTKELIIDQTIGLEPKFKVYQVKSVNLYLNPIELEEISLQNPVLKDSRYKNALLNSRSGLWSPAFEYLTSVKQQRKNSLPAIAQAQLDLIRLHSEVTKSQADKAWVSPSEQVLADLIDGRWEKALQVFTASPQNAQEIAILLKQDQGRLWQRVEAALEVEPNRQAVRAWGALLLTVQQGEEKANSWLQKRNPNSQTDFDYIQSLTKQLSH
;
A
#
# COMPACT_ATOMS: atom_id res chain seq x y z
N MET A 1 12.13 37.25 -37.11
CA MET A 1 11.25 36.49 -38.04
C MET A 1 10.50 35.47 -37.19
N ALA A 2 9.26 35.77 -36.78
CA ALA A 2 8.02 35.49 -37.52
C ALA A 2 7.48 34.07 -37.28
N ASN A 3 6.49 34.00 -36.36
CA ASN A 3 5.18 33.33 -36.51
C ASN A 3 5.12 31.79 -36.68
N ARG A 4 4.12 31.06 -36.14
CA ARG A 4 2.85 31.45 -35.48
C ARG A 4 2.31 30.29 -34.64
N SER A 5 1.64 30.59 -33.53
CA SER A 5 0.78 29.63 -32.80
C SER A 5 -0.65 29.61 -33.40
N ARG A 6 -1.37 28.49 -33.27
CA ARG A 6 -2.82 28.39 -33.56
C ARG A 6 -3.56 27.55 -32.51
N LYS A 7 -4.42 28.22 -31.75
CA LYS A 7 -5.59 27.60 -31.07
C LYS A 7 -6.69 27.32 -32.11
N LEU A 8 -7.57 26.37 -31.81
CA LEU A 8 -8.85 26.15 -32.51
C LEU A 8 -9.97 25.87 -31.50
N THR A 9 -11.05 26.66 -31.58
CA THR A 9 -12.41 26.44 -31.03
C THR A 9 -13.24 27.71 -31.36
N PRO A 10 -14.59 27.69 -31.36
CA PRO A 10 -15.41 27.08 -32.42
C PRO A 10 -16.52 28.01 -32.93
N LYS A 11 -17.34 27.57 -33.91
CA LYS A 11 -18.69 28.04 -34.29
C LYS A 11 -19.15 27.26 -35.54
N SER A 12 -20.41 27.22 -35.97
CA SER A 12 -21.74 27.04 -35.36
C SER A 12 -22.75 27.08 -36.54
N ASP A 13 -23.94 26.52 -36.32
CA ASP A 13 -25.24 26.86 -36.94
C ASP A 13 -25.57 26.61 -38.43
N SER A 14 -26.70 25.90 -38.59
CA SER A 14 -27.78 26.14 -39.60
C SER A 14 -27.50 25.78 -41.07
N GLN A 15 -28.48 25.54 -41.96
CA GLN A 15 -29.89 25.11 -41.85
C GLN A 15 -30.35 24.62 -43.26
N ASN A 16 -31.43 23.82 -43.29
CA ASN A 16 -32.44 23.72 -44.37
C ASN A 16 -32.10 23.26 -45.82
N GLN A 17 -32.91 22.29 -46.28
CA GLN A 17 -33.63 22.25 -47.58
C GLN A 17 -32.81 22.05 -48.90
N SER A 18 -33.33 21.40 -49.97
CA SER A 18 -34.60 20.67 -50.18
C SER A 18 -34.67 19.90 -51.51
N ASP A 19 -35.43 18.80 -51.51
CA ASP A 19 -36.36 18.30 -52.57
C ASP A 19 -35.93 17.67 -53.93
N VAL A 20 -36.95 17.04 -54.56
CA VAL A 20 -37.04 16.35 -55.87
C VAL A 20 -36.46 14.91 -55.90
N GLY A 21 -37.13 13.83 -56.36
CA GLY A 21 -38.46 13.58 -56.95
C GLY A 21 -38.40 12.41 -57.97
N ALA A 22 -39.43 11.64 -58.37
CA ALA A 22 -40.84 11.45 -57.97
C ALA A 22 -41.45 10.21 -58.70
N LYS A 23 -42.76 9.91 -58.54
CA LYS A 23 -43.64 8.84 -59.17
C LYS A 23 -43.90 7.59 -58.27
N LYS A 24 -45.15 7.37 -57.80
CA LYS A 24 -46.32 6.67 -58.41
C LYS A 24 -46.09 5.15 -58.55
N THR A 25 -47.00 4.25 -58.11
CA THR A 25 -48.45 4.21 -58.42
C THR A 25 -49.29 3.43 -57.37
N ARG A 26 -50.57 3.80 -57.20
CA ARG A 26 -51.68 3.00 -56.60
C ARG A 26 -52.43 2.24 -57.72
N PRO A 27 -53.17 1.13 -57.49
CA PRO A 27 -54.48 1.12 -56.79
C PRO A 27 -54.75 -0.21 -56.02
N LYS A 28 -55.95 -0.66 -55.58
CA LYS A 28 -57.36 -0.37 -55.92
C LYS A 28 -58.30 -0.77 -54.76
N ARG A 29 -59.48 -0.15 -54.69
CA ARG A 29 -60.55 -0.38 -53.69
C ARG A 29 -61.70 -1.14 -54.37
N LYS A 30 -62.37 -2.08 -53.68
CA LYS A 30 -63.69 -2.60 -54.11
C LYS A 30 -64.73 -2.57 -52.99
N ARG A 31 -65.83 -1.91 -53.32
CA ARG A 31 -67.21 -1.99 -52.80
C ARG A 31 -67.84 -3.25 -53.48
N ILE A 32 -69.00 -3.84 -53.19
CA ILE A 32 -70.32 -3.50 -52.62
C ILE A 32 -70.86 -4.85 -52.02
N GLU A 33 -71.94 -5.02 -51.25
CA GLU A 33 -73.38 -4.82 -51.56
C GLU A 33 -74.24 -4.87 -50.28
N LYS A 34 -75.38 -4.15 -50.31
CA LYS A 34 -76.55 -4.45 -49.48
C LYS A 34 -77.41 -5.48 -50.20
N LYS A 35 -78.07 -6.38 -49.48
CA LYS A 35 -79.41 -6.85 -49.87
C LYS A 35 -80.40 -6.67 -48.73
N GLN A 36 -81.61 -6.34 -49.13
CA GLN A 36 -82.76 -5.98 -48.31
C GLN A 36 -83.81 -7.04 -48.62
N GLY A 37 -84.34 -7.70 -47.58
CA GLY A 37 -85.33 -8.76 -47.69
C GLY A 37 -86.39 -8.51 -46.62
N ASP A 38 -87.63 -8.40 -47.04
CA ASP A 38 -88.80 -8.08 -46.22
C ASP A 38 -89.71 -9.31 -46.11
N GLY A 39 -90.56 -9.33 -45.07
CA GLY A 39 -91.68 -10.28 -44.93
C GLY A 39 -91.49 -11.40 -43.90
N GLY A 40 -92.45 -11.53 -42.99
CA GLY A 40 -92.70 -12.75 -42.21
C GLY A 40 -92.86 -12.54 -40.70
N ILE A 41 -94.10 -12.42 -40.24
CA ILE A 41 -94.47 -12.30 -38.82
C ILE A 41 -94.60 -13.70 -38.21
N GLU A 42 -93.97 -13.95 -37.05
CA GLU A 42 -94.62 -14.79 -36.03
C GLU A 42 -94.20 -14.43 -34.60
N LYS A 43 -95.12 -14.63 -33.65
CA LYS A 43 -95.01 -14.17 -32.26
C LYS A 43 -94.62 -15.32 -31.34
N THR A 44 -93.69 -15.09 -30.41
CA THR A 44 -93.79 -15.76 -29.09
C THR A 44 -93.13 -14.95 -27.97
N GLN A 45 -93.90 -14.68 -26.92
CA GLN A 45 -93.37 -14.14 -25.66
C GLN A 45 -92.83 -15.28 -24.79
N VAL A 46 -91.59 -15.20 -24.29
CA VAL A 46 -91.17 -15.95 -23.08
C VAL A 46 -90.31 -15.10 -22.14
N LYS A 47 -90.96 -14.65 -21.07
CA LYS A 47 -90.54 -14.47 -19.66
C LYS A 47 -89.09 -14.11 -19.28
N LYS A 48 -89.02 -13.10 -18.41
CA LYS A 48 -87.95 -12.72 -17.46
C LYS A 48 -87.13 -13.89 -16.86
N THR A 49 -85.82 -13.67 -16.74
CA THR A 49 -85.07 -13.88 -15.48
C THR A 49 -83.90 -12.88 -15.39
N TYR A 50 -83.72 -12.26 -14.22
CA TYR A 50 -82.72 -11.21 -13.95
C TYR A 50 -81.70 -11.67 -12.89
N LYS A 51 -80.49 -11.10 -12.93
CA LYS A 51 -79.67 -10.70 -11.76
C LYS A 51 -78.87 -11.73 -10.92
N LEU A 52 -78.55 -12.94 -11.39
CA LEU A 52 -77.52 -13.78 -10.72
C LEU A 52 -76.23 -14.01 -11.54
N SER A 53 -76.31 -14.34 -12.82
CA SER A 53 -75.11 -14.53 -13.66
C SER A 53 -74.25 -13.26 -13.80
N SER A 54 -74.89 -12.08 -13.86
CA SER A 54 -74.19 -10.80 -14.01
C SER A 54 -73.34 -10.41 -12.81
N ILE A 55 -73.74 -10.77 -11.59
CA ILE A 55 -72.97 -10.42 -10.37
C ILE A 55 -71.73 -11.32 -10.28
N ILE A 56 -71.87 -12.61 -10.62
CA ILE A 56 -70.75 -13.55 -10.66
C ILE A 56 -69.76 -13.16 -11.77
N ALA A 57 -70.25 -12.81 -12.97
CA ALA A 57 -69.39 -12.34 -14.07
C ALA A 57 -68.65 -11.03 -13.74
N ILE A 58 -69.33 -10.07 -13.07
CA ILE A 58 -68.70 -8.82 -12.61
C ILE A 58 -67.69 -9.09 -11.48
N ALA A 59 -67.98 -10.01 -10.55
CA ALA A 59 -67.03 -10.39 -9.51
C ALA A 59 -65.77 -11.06 -10.08
N ILE A 60 -65.92 -11.94 -11.08
CA ILE A 60 -64.79 -12.58 -11.79
C ILE A 60 -63.97 -11.54 -12.58
N LEU A 61 -64.63 -10.59 -13.25
CA LEU A 61 -63.95 -9.50 -13.97
C LEU A 61 -63.21 -8.58 -13.00
N LEU A 62 -63.84 -8.15 -11.89
CA LEU A 62 -63.19 -7.31 -10.88
C LEU A 62 -62.03 -8.03 -10.17
N SER A 63 -62.16 -9.33 -9.86
CA SER A 63 -61.03 -10.10 -9.31
C SER A 63 -59.90 -10.26 -10.32
N SER A 64 -60.20 -10.41 -11.62
CA SER A 64 -59.17 -10.49 -12.66
C SER A 64 -58.40 -9.19 -12.84
N VAL A 65 -59.07 -8.04 -12.79
CA VAL A 65 -58.41 -6.71 -12.84
C VAL A 65 -57.58 -6.47 -11.57
N GLY A 66 -58.09 -6.85 -10.40
CA GLY A 66 -57.34 -6.80 -9.15
C GLY A 66 -56.06 -7.63 -9.19
N LEU A 67 -56.12 -8.86 -9.70
CA LEU A 67 -54.97 -9.74 -9.88
C LEU A 67 -53.93 -9.17 -10.86
N VAL A 68 -54.36 -8.63 -12.00
CA VAL A 68 -53.42 -8.02 -12.96
C VAL A 68 -52.72 -6.81 -12.34
N LEU A 69 -53.43 -5.97 -11.59
CA LEU A 69 -52.83 -4.80 -10.92
C LEU A 69 -51.86 -5.21 -9.80
N THR A 70 -52.20 -6.19 -8.96
CA THR A 70 -51.30 -6.65 -7.90
C THR A 70 -50.07 -7.38 -8.46
N SER A 71 -50.22 -8.22 -9.48
CA SER A 71 -49.09 -8.88 -10.14
C SER A 71 -48.19 -7.88 -10.87
N THR A 72 -48.74 -6.87 -11.52
CA THR A 72 -47.94 -5.81 -12.18
C THR A 72 -47.21 -4.97 -11.14
N TRP A 73 -47.86 -4.61 -10.03
CA TRP A 73 -47.22 -3.88 -8.93
C TRP A 73 -46.11 -4.70 -8.25
N LEU A 74 -46.32 -6.02 -8.03
CA LEU A 74 -45.27 -6.92 -7.55
C LEU A 74 -44.09 -6.99 -8.53
N GLY A 75 -44.35 -7.05 -9.84
CA GLY A 75 -43.31 -7.03 -10.87
C GLY A 75 -42.49 -5.74 -10.87
N VAL A 76 -43.15 -4.59 -10.72
CA VAL A 76 -42.47 -3.29 -10.55
C VAL A 76 -41.65 -3.26 -9.26
N MET A 77 -42.19 -3.72 -8.12
CA MET A 77 -41.45 -3.87 -6.88
C MET A 77 -40.21 -4.76 -7.04
N LEU A 78 -40.33 -5.92 -7.68
CA LEU A 78 -39.22 -6.85 -7.93
C LEU A 78 -38.13 -6.28 -8.85
N ILE A 79 -38.49 -5.39 -9.78
CA ILE A 79 -37.52 -4.75 -10.70
C ILE A 79 -36.80 -3.57 -10.04
N PHE A 80 -37.50 -2.77 -9.23
CA PHE A 80 -36.95 -1.51 -8.69
C PHE A 80 -36.50 -1.57 -7.23
N ASN A 81 -37.05 -2.49 -6.41
CA ASN A 81 -36.71 -2.68 -4.99
C ASN A 81 -36.90 -4.16 -4.56
N PRO A 82 -36.13 -5.12 -5.12
CA PRO A 82 -36.32 -6.55 -4.84
C PRO A 82 -36.25 -6.90 -3.34
N GLU A 83 -35.44 -6.15 -2.57
CA GLU A 83 -35.27 -6.28 -1.12
C GLU A 83 -36.59 -6.09 -0.33
N GLN A 84 -37.53 -5.27 -0.83
CA GLN A 84 -38.81 -5.04 -0.14
C GLN A 84 -39.81 -6.21 -0.27
N VAL A 85 -39.51 -7.21 -1.11
CA VAL A 85 -40.36 -8.37 -1.37
C VAL A 85 -39.86 -9.61 -0.59
N VAL A 86 -38.81 -9.49 0.23
CA VAL A 86 -38.22 -10.59 1.01
C VAL A 86 -39.24 -11.28 1.95
N TRP A 87 -40.27 -10.58 2.41
CA TRP A 87 -41.37 -11.19 3.19
C TRP A 87 -42.05 -12.38 2.49
N LEU A 88 -42.01 -12.42 1.16
CA LEU A 88 -42.60 -13.47 0.34
C LEU A 88 -41.85 -14.81 0.50
N ASN A 89 -40.55 -14.80 0.83
CA ASN A 89 -39.78 -16.03 1.10
C ASN A 89 -40.30 -16.82 2.31
N ASN A 90 -41.06 -16.20 3.22
CA ASN A 90 -41.73 -16.89 4.33
C ASN A 90 -42.98 -17.70 3.89
N PHE A 91 -43.51 -17.41 2.70
CA PHE A 91 -44.70 -18.06 2.13
C PHE A 91 -44.38 -18.91 0.89
N LEU A 92 -43.13 -18.93 0.44
CA LEU A 92 -42.67 -19.71 -0.72
C LEU A 92 -42.06 -21.06 -0.28
N PRO A 93 -42.40 -22.17 -0.96
CA PRO A 93 -41.74 -23.46 -0.73
C PRO A 93 -40.25 -23.41 -1.16
N GLU A 94 -39.43 -24.31 -0.62
CA GLU A 94 -37.95 -24.31 -0.78
C GLU A 94 -37.44 -24.24 -2.24
N TRP A 95 -38.21 -24.77 -3.20
CA TRP A 95 -37.86 -24.73 -4.63
C TRP A 95 -38.14 -23.37 -5.29
N ALA A 96 -38.96 -22.52 -4.67
CA ALA A 96 -39.39 -21.22 -5.18
C ALA A 96 -38.80 -20.02 -4.42
N LYS A 97 -38.10 -20.25 -3.29
CA LYS A 97 -37.45 -19.19 -2.52
C LYS A 97 -36.44 -18.44 -3.38
N ILE A 98 -36.55 -17.11 -3.39
CA ILE A 98 -35.66 -16.23 -4.14
C ILE A 98 -34.29 -16.26 -3.44
N ARG A 99 -33.32 -16.89 -4.09
CA ARG A 99 -31.93 -17.01 -3.62
C ARG A 99 -31.14 -15.79 -4.07
N PHE A 100 -31.13 -14.76 -3.25
CA PHE A 100 -30.10 -13.73 -3.30
C PHE A 100 -28.78 -14.35 -2.83
N ASP A 101 -27.64 -13.90 -3.39
CA ASP A 101 -26.35 -14.28 -2.81
C ASP A 101 -26.29 -13.69 -1.38
N ASN A 102 -25.73 -14.45 -0.43
CA ASN A 102 -25.85 -14.15 0.99
C ASN A 102 -25.10 -12.87 1.43
N SER A 103 -24.49 -12.14 0.51
CA SER A 103 -23.79 -10.87 0.70
C SER A 103 -24.71 -9.64 0.83
N GLU A 104 -25.93 -9.69 0.32
CA GLU A 104 -26.80 -8.50 0.24
C GLU A 104 -27.77 -8.33 1.41
N ASN A 105 -28.22 -9.43 2.03
CA ASN A 105 -29.11 -9.37 3.20
C ASN A 105 -28.34 -9.02 4.48
N PRO A 106 -28.84 -8.10 5.33
CA PRO A 106 -28.27 -7.85 6.64
C PRO A 106 -28.27 -9.10 7.53
N GLN A 107 -27.15 -9.39 8.19
CA GLN A 107 -26.93 -10.57 9.02
C GLN A 107 -26.52 -10.19 10.44
N THR A 108 -26.88 -11.01 11.42
CA THR A 108 -26.34 -10.87 12.78
C THR A 108 -24.92 -11.43 12.85
N LEU A 109 -24.12 -10.99 13.85
CA LEU A 109 -22.74 -11.46 14.00
C LEU A 109 -22.65 -12.99 14.12
N ALA A 110 -23.62 -13.63 14.78
CA ALA A 110 -23.71 -15.08 14.88
C ALA A 110 -23.95 -15.75 13.51
N GLN A 111 -24.84 -15.18 12.68
CA GLN A 111 -25.09 -15.68 11.32
C GLN A 111 -23.84 -15.56 10.44
N ILE A 112 -23.11 -14.44 10.55
CA ILE A 112 -21.83 -14.22 9.85
C ILE A 112 -20.82 -15.30 10.26
N GLN A 113 -20.62 -15.55 11.56
CA GLN A 113 -19.69 -16.56 12.08
C GLN A 113 -20.06 -17.99 11.63
N VAL A 114 -21.35 -18.33 11.62
CA VAL A 114 -21.84 -19.63 11.10
C VAL A 114 -21.56 -19.76 9.60
N SER A 115 -21.82 -18.71 8.80
CA SER A 115 -21.57 -18.73 7.35
C SER A 115 -20.09 -18.91 6.99
N LEU A 116 -19.19 -18.34 7.80
CA LEU A 116 -17.74 -18.54 7.68
C LEU A 116 -17.35 -19.97 8.03
N SER A 117 -17.86 -20.50 9.14
CA SER A 117 -17.58 -21.85 9.61
C SER A 117 -18.02 -22.92 8.59
N GLN A 118 -19.18 -22.72 7.93
CA GLN A 118 -19.65 -23.58 6.84
C GLN A 118 -18.71 -23.59 5.62
N LYS A 119 -17.96 -22.51 5.40
CA LYS A 119 -16.93 -22.38 4.34
C LYS A 119 -15.53 -22.82 4.80
N GLN A 120 -15.41 -23.46 5.97
CA GLN A 120 -14.13 -23.81 6.62
C GLN A 120 -13.23 -22.58 6.90
N GLN A 121 -13.83 -21.40 6.99
CA GLN A 121 -13.17 -20.15 7.37
C GLN A 121 -13.36 -19.89 8.86
N ILE A 122 -12.33 -19.35 9.51
CA ILE A 122 -12.29 -19.08 10.95
C ILE A 122 -12.49 -17.56 11.15
N PRO A 123 -13.57 -17.10 11.81
CA PRO A 123 -13.69 -15.68 12.17
C PRO A 123 -12.63 -15.28 13.18
N GLY A 124 -12.02 -14.11 12.98
CA GLY A 124 -11.19 -13.43 13.97
C GLY A 124 -11.99 -12.55 14.93
N GLU A 125 -11.28 -11.82 15.78
CA GLU A 125 -11.87 -10.82 16.66
C GLU A 125 -12.29 -9.57 15.86
N THR A 126 -13.42 -8.98 16.23
CA THR A 126 -13.97 -7.79 15.55
C THR A 126 -13.22 -6.54 15.99
N ILE A 127 -12.69 -5.77 15.03
CA ILE A 127 -12.00 -4.50 15.31
C ILE A 127 -12.96 -3.34 15.00
N PRO A 128 -13.31 -2.46 15.97
CA PRO A 128 -14.21 -1.33 15.72
C PRO A 128 -13.55 -0.30 14.79
N LEU A 129 -14.32 0.14 13.79
CA LEU A 129 -13.87 1.07 12.75
C LEU A 129 -14.33 2.53 12.97
N ASP A 130 -15.27 2.74 13.89
CA ASP A 130 -15.72 4.03 14.38
C ASP A 130 -15.96 4.00 15.90
N GLU A 131 -16.18 5.16 16.52
CA GLU A 131 -16.39 5.31 17.97
C GLU A 131 -17.80 4.91 18.43
N ASP A 132 -18.77 4.85 17.51
CA ASP A 132 -20.17 4.50 17.79
C ASP A 132 -20.43 2.97 17.71
N GLU A 133 -19.40 2.18 17.37
CA GLU A 133 -19.48 0.75 17.02
C GLU A 133 -20.54 0.44 15.94
N LYS A 134 -20.72 1.37 15.00
CA LYS A 134 -21.62 1.22 13.84
C LYS A 134 -20.97 0.42 12.72
N SER A 135 -19.64 0.40 12.64
CA SER A 135 -18.90 -0.42 11.70
C SER A 135 -17.73 -1.16 12.35
N PHE A 136 -17.48 -2.38 11.88
CA PHE A 136 -16.38 -3.22 12.36
C PHE A 136 -15.70 -3.96 11.22
N LEU A 137 -14.43 -4.26 11.43
CA LEU A 137 -13.64 -5.16 10.63
C LEU A 137 -13.73 -6.58 11.21
N LEU A 138 -13.95 -7.57 10.36
CA LEU A 138 -13.80 -8.98 10.70
C LEU A 138 -12.65 -9.57 9.89
N PRO A 139 -11.52 -9.90 10.54
CA PRO A 139 -10.50 -10.74 9.93
C PRO A 139 -11.07 -12.13 9.67
N VAL A 140 -10.85 -12.66 8.48
CA VAL A 140 -11.24 -14.01 8.08
C VAL A 140 -9.96 -14.83 7.91
N MET A 141 -9.83 -15.86 8.73
CA MET A 141 -8.67 -16.74 8.75
C MET A 141 -8.96 -18.09 8.10
N ARG A 142 -7.88 -18.78 7.72
CA ARG A 142 -7.88 -20.18 7.28
C ARG A 142 -6.81 -20.97 8.03
N GLN A 143 -7.08 -22.24 8.28
CA GLN A 143 -6.06 -23.19 8.76
C GLN A 143 -5.16 -23.59 7.58
N ARG A 144 -3.85 -23.38 7.70
CA ARG A 144 -2.87 -23.83 6.71
C ARG A 144 -2.66 -25.35 6.80
N ALA A 145 -2.38 -25.98 5.67
CA ALA A 145 -1.87 -27.35 5.64
C ALA A 145 -0.43 -27.40 6.18
N ASP A 146 -0.03 -28.56 6.70
CA ASP A 146 1.36 -28.93 7.01
C ASP A 146 2.15 -27.93 7.90
N CYS A 147 1.45 -27.27 8.82
CA CYS A 147 2.00 -26.27 9.73
C CYS A 147 2.38 -26.88 11.09
N LEU A 148 3.57 -26.53 11.61
CA LEU A 148 4.04 -26.95 12.95
C LEU A 148 3.69 -25.96 14.07
N SER A 149 3.54 -24.68 13.73
CA SER A 149 3.14 -23.60 14.65
C SER A 149 2.50 -22.45 13.87
N ASN A 150 1.76 -21.57 14.56
CA ASN A 150 1.06 -20.41 13.97
C ASN A 150 0.30 -20.77 12.69
N CYS A 151 -0.52 -21.82 12.79
CA CYS A 151 -1.21 -22.46 11.66
C CYS A 151 -2.30 -21.62 10.99
N LYS A 152 -2.78 -20.56 11.63
CA LYS A 152 -3.81 -19.68 11.07
C LYS A 152 -3.16 -18.58 10.26
N GLU A 153 -3.71 -18.31 9.08
CA GLU A 153 -3.38 -17.16 8.25
C GLU A 153 -4.65 -16.33 8.01
N ILE A 154 -4.52 -15.01 7.96
CA ILE A 154 -5.56 -14.06 7.53
C ILE A 154 -5.57 -14.10 6.00
N VAL A 155 -6.68 -14.57 5.42
CA VAL A 155 -6.87 -14.67 3.96
C VAL A 155 -7.71 -13.53 3.40
N GLU A 156 -8.46 -12.84 4.26
CA GLU A 156 -9.43 -11.84 3.85
C GLU A 156 -9.80 -10.94 5.03
N LEU A 157 -10.12 -9.68 4.76
CA LEU A 157 -10.71 -8.74 5.70
C LEU A 157 -12.10 -8.34 5.20
N ARG A 158 -13.11 -8.37 6.06
CA ARG A 158 -14.47 -7.90 5.75
C ARG A 158 -14.82 -6.68 6.58
N VAL A 159 -15.41 -5.67 5.96
CA VAL A 159 -16.02 -4.52 6.64
C VAL A 159 -17.52 -4.75 6.73
N TYR A 160 -18.07 -4.70 7.93
CA TYR A 160 -19.49 -4.76 8.20
C TYR A 160 -19.99 -3.42 8.75
N GLN A 161 -21.18 -3.02 8.34
CA GLN A 161 -21.86 -1.79 8.80
C GLN A 161 -23.24 -2.11 9.34
N LEU A 162 -23.61 -1.47 10.45
CA LEU A 162 -24.90 -1.59 11.10
C LEU A 162 -26.00 -1.08 10.15
N GLU A 163 -26.94 -1.96 9.83
CA GLU A 163 -28.11 -1.61 9.02
C GLU A 163 -29.27 -1.26 9.97
N ASP A 164 -29.78 -0.03 9.89
CA ASP A 164 -30.95 0.38 10.67
C ASP A 164 -32.25 -0.13 10.03
N LEU A 165 -32.52 -1.41 10.29
CA LEU A 165 -33.78 -2.03 9.94
C LEU A 165 -34.91 -1.40 10.76
N ASN A 166 -35.65 -0.48 10.13
CA ASN A 166 -36.82 0.25 10.66
C ASN A 166 -38.01 -0.62 11.13
N TYR A 167 -37.81 -1.92 11.34
CA TYR A 167 -38.76 -2.89 11.87
C TYR A 167 -38.63 -3.02 13.39
N GLN A 168 -39.48 -2.26 14.08
CA GLN A 168 -39.91 -2.43 15.49
C GLN A 168 -39.10 -3.42 16.35
N ALA A 169 -38.21 -2.86 17.18
CA ALA A 169 -37.76 -3.45 18.46
C ALA A 169 -37.21 -4.89 18.40
N GLN A 170 -36.39 -5.22 17.40
CA GLN A 170 -35.50 -6.38 17.52
C GLN A 170 -34.30 -6.03 18.43
N PRO A 171 -33.92 -6.89 19.40
CA PRO A 171 -32.78 -6.64 20.29
C PRO A 171 -31.42 -6.92 19.64
N GLU A 172 -31.40 -7.60 18.49
CA GLU A 172 -30.18 -7.99 17.79
C GLU A 172 -29.75 -6.94 16.77
N LYS A 173 -28.45 -6.60 16.74
CA LYS A 173 -27.86 -5.73 15.72
C LYS A 173 -27.67 -6.51 14.41
N PHE A 174 -28.15 -5.95 13.29
CA PHE A 174 -27.99 -6.49 11.94
C PHE A 174 -26.93 -5.70 11.17
N TYR A 175 -26.12 -6.41 10.39
CA TYR A 175 -25.01 -5.82 9.67
C TYR A 175 -24.98 -6.22 8.20
N ARG A 176 -24.74 -5.24 7.32
CA ARG A 176 -24.49 -5.44 5.90
C ARG A 176 -22.99 -5.54 5.64
N LEU A 177 -22.59 -6.43 4.74
CA LEU A 177 -21.21 -6.51 4.23
C LEU A 177 -20.95 -5.32 3.29
N ALA A 178 -20.14 -4.36 3.72
CA ALA A 178 -19.86 -3.14 2.95
C ALA A 178 -18.61 -3.27 2.05
N ASN A 179 -17.58 -3.99 2.50
CA ASN A 179 -16.37 -4.22 1.73
C ASN A 179 -15.69 -5.54 2.07
N THR A 180 -14.90 -6.05 1.14
CA THR A 180 -14.05 -7.24 1.33
C THR A 180 -12.72 -7.01 0.63
N LEU A 181 -11.62 -7.33 1.30
CA LEU A 181 -10.26 -7.25 0.78
C LEU A 181 -9.58 -8.60 1.00
N THR A 182 -9.25 -9.30 -0.09
CA THR A 182 -8.41 -10.50 -0.04
C THR A 182 -7.00 -10.12 0.41
N ILE A 183 -6.42 -10.92 1.30
CA ILE A 183 -5.08 -10.73 1.84
C ILE A 183 -4.16 -11.81 1.29
N THR A 184 -2.95 -11.40 0.91
CA THR A 184 -1.84 -12.29 0.52
C THR A 184 -0.58 -11.63 1.02
N GLY A 185 0.14 -12.28 1.93
CA GLY A 185 1.34 -11.68 2.53
C GLY A 185 2.50 -11.54 1.54
N PRO A 186 3.57 -10.84 1.95
CA PRO A 186 4.73 -10.61 1.10
C PRO A 186 5.47 -11.91 0.78
N GLU A 187 6.16 -11.96 -0.35
CA GLU A 187 7.07 -13.06 -0.71
C GLU A 187 8.17 -13.26 0.36
N ALA A 188 8.64 -14.50 0.54
CA ALA A 188 9.70 -14.76 1.51
C ALA A 188 11.04 -14.09 1.13
N SER A 189 11.32 -13.99 -0.17
CA SER A 189 12.39 -13.20 -0.78
C SER A 189 12.38 -11.73 -0.31
N PHE A 190 11.22 -11.07 -0.37
CA PHE A 190 11.02 -9.69 0.07
C PHE A 190 11.37 -9.51 1.55
N ALA A 191 10.95 -10.46 2.40
CA ALA A 191 11.19 -10.37 3.84
C ALA A 191 12.67 -10.45 4.22
N ILE A 192 13.48 -11.26 3.49
CA ILE A 192 14.93 -11.38 3.72
C ILE A 192 15.78 -10.36 2.93
N THR A 193 15.22 -9.67 1.93
CA THR A 193 15.93 -8.70 1.07
C THR A 193 16.81 -7.69 1.84
N PRO A 194 16.42 -7.15 3.01
CA PRO A 194 17.31 -6.25 3.76
C PRO A 194 18.65 -6.89 4.17
N LEU A 195 18.69 -8.20 4.40
CA LEU A 195 19.87 -8.93 4.89
C LEU A 195 20.90 -9.20 3.79
N THR A 196 20.46 -9.36 2.54
CA THR A 196 21.32 -9.81 1.42
C THR A 196 21.89 -8.68 0.57
N ASP A 197 21.36 -7.45 0.68
CA ASP A 197 21.63 -6.22 -0.11
C ASP A 197 21.52 -6.32 -1.64
N THR A 198 21.58 -7.52 -2.17
CA THR A 198 21.32 -7.87 -3.55
C THR A 198 19.82 -8.16 -3.70
N PRO A 199 19.12 -7.52 -4.65
CA PRO A 199 17.82 -8.03 -5.09
C PRO A 199 18.08 -9.40 -5.74
N THR A 200 17.60 -10.47 -5.11
CA THR A 200 17.66 -11.82 -5.64
C THR A 200 16.68 -11.95 -6.81
N GLU A 201 17.08 -11.46 -7.99
CA GLU A 201 16.33 -11.62 -9.25
C GLU A 201 16.18 -13.10 -9.69
N HIS A 202 16.86 -14.02 -8.99
CA HIS A 202 16.86 -15.46 -9.23
C HIS A 202 16.60 -16.27 -7.95
N GLN A 203 15.43 -16.09 -7.34
CA GLN A 203 14.82 -17.13 -6.51
C GLN A 203 13.45 -17.48 -7.08
N ASP A 204 13.33 -18.72 -7.56
CA ASP A 204 12.09 -19.28 -8.12
C ASP A 204 10.92 -19.14 -7.14
N VAL A 205 9.81 -18.59 -7.65
CA VAL A 205 8.45 -18.63 -7.08
C VAL A 205 8.42 -18.71 -5.55
N SER A 206 8.85 -17.63 -4.89
CA SER A 206 8.86 -17.56 -3.43
C SER A 206 7.43 -17.58 -2.90
N ASN A 207 7.06 -18.61 -2.14
CA ASN A 207 5.73 -18.71 -1.56
C ASN A 207 5.44 -17.48 -0.67
N PRO A 208 4.22 -16.89 -0.74
CA PRO A 208 3.86 -15.76 0.10
C PRO A 208 3.85 -16.19 1.56
N LEU A 209 4.40 -15.32 2.42
CA LEU A 209 4.47 -15.54 3.84
C LEU A 209 3.08 -15.30 4.50
N PRO A 210 2.72 -16.06 5.53
CA PRO A 210 1.44 -15.91 6.21
C PRO A 210 1.40 -14.61 7.02
N LEU A 211 0.30 -13.86 6.92
CA LEU A 211 -0.05 -12.83 7.92
C LEU A 211 -0.99 -13.47 8.93
N ASN A 212 -0.65 -13.48 10.21
CA ASN A 212 -1.39 -14.20 11.26
C ASN A 212 -1.96 -13.27 12.34
N GLU A 213 -1.48 -12.03 12.42
CA GLU A 213 -1.91 -11.01 13.37
C GLU A 213 -2.39 -9.77 12.63
N ILE A 214 -3.34 -9.05 13.22
CA ILE A 214 -3.81 -7.74 12.76
C ILE A 214 -4.08 -6.85 13.95
N ASN A 215 -3.50 -5.65 13.93
CA ASN A 215 -3.64 -4.65 15.00
C ASN A 215 -4.03 -3.29 14.41
N ARG A 216 -4.85 -2.53 15.14
CA ARG A 216 -5.10 -1.11 14.86
C ARG A 216 -3.88 -0.29 15.30
N PHE A 217 -3.54 0.76 14.56
CA PHE A 217 -2.58 1.75 15.03
C PHE A 217 -3.24 2.67 16.06
N GLU A 218 -2.68 2.70 17.26
CA GLU A 218 -3.20 3.49 18.36
C GLU A 218 -2.70 4.95 18.37
N GLY A 219 -3.55 5.83 18.90
CA GLY A 219 -3.26 7.26 19.03
C GLY A 219 -3.43 8.07 17.74
N LYS A 220 -2.81 9.26 17.69
CA LYS A 220 -2.98 10.22 16.58
C LYS A 220 -2.27 9.72 15.31
N THR A 221 -3.04 9.28 14.32
CA THR A 221 -2.66 9.03 12.92
C THR A 221 -2.89 10.29 12.06
N PRO A 222 -2.38 10.38 10.81
CA PRO A 222 -2.38 11.65 10.05
C PRO A 222 -3.66 11.96 9.28
N ALA A 223 -4.50 10.95 9.04
CA ALA A 223 -5.73 11.05 8.27
C ALA A 223 -6.90 10.41 9.03
N SER A 224 -8.10 10.97 8.87
CA SER A 224 -9.35 10.40 9.40
C SER A 224 -9.60 9.01 8.82
N GLY A 225 -10.02 8.06 9.67
CA GLY A 225 -10.16 6.66 9.33
C GLY A 225 -9.29 5.77 10.21
N VAL A 226 -9.21 4.47 9.87
CA VAL A 226 -8.50 3.49 10.69
C VAL A 226 -7.33 2.91 9.91
N TRP A 227 -6.16 2.94 10.53
CA TRP A 227 -4.96 2.29 10.00
C TRP A 227 -4.76 0.95 10.71
N LEU A 228 -4.43 -0.07 9.92
CA LEU A 228 -4.28 -1.45 10.34
C LEU A 228 -2.89 -1.94 9.94
N ASN A 229 -2.23 -2.64 10.85
CA ASN A 229 -1.01 -3.38 10.59
C ASN A 229 -1.33 -4.87 10.62
N LEU A 230 -1.28 -5.53 9.46
CA LEU A 230 -1.30 -6.99 9.37
C LEU A 230 0.15 -7.46 9.41
N GLN A 231 0.45 -8.45 10.23
CA GLN A 231 1.83 -8.92 10.40
C GLN A 231 1.96 -10.43 10.50
N GLY A 232 3.18 -10.89 10.24
CA GLY A 232 3.68 -12.21 10.50
C GLY A 232 5.13 -12.13 10.98
N GLN A 233 5.64 -13.24 11.50
CA GLN A 233 7.03 -13.37 11.94
C GLN A 233 7.65 -14.63 11.36
N GLN A 234 8.95 -14.57 11.08
CA GLN A 234 9.77 -15.73 10.72
C GLN A 234 11.14 -15.65 11.37
N LYS A 235 11.76 -16.81 11.61
CA LYS A 235 13.16 -16.88 12.00
C LYS A 235 14.00 -17.20 10.78
N HIS A 236 15.07 -16.43 10.57
CA HIS A 236 16.05 -16.65 9.51
C HIS A 236 17.44 -16.42 10.10
N ASP A 237 18.27 -17.45 10.13
CA ASP A 237 19.52 -17.50 10.88
C ASP A 237 19.34 -16.99 12.33
N ASN A 238 20.01 -15.88 12.68
CA ASN A 238 19.95 -15.24 13.99
C ASN A 238 18.87 -14.13 14.09
N TYR A 239 18.09 -13.88 13.04
CA TYR A 239 17.11 -12.80 12.96
C TYR A 239 15.68 -13.30 13.20
N ALA A 240 14.94 -12.56 14.03
CA ALA A 240 13.49 -12.69 14.17
C ALA A 240 12.83 -11.62 13.30
N ILE A 241 12.66 -11.92 12.01
CA ILE A 241 12.15 -10.99 11.02
C ILE A 241 10.65 -10.84 11.19
N SER A 242 10.20 -9.62 11.52
CA SER A 242 8.79 -9.23 11.42
C SER A 242 8.51 -8.70 10.03
N TYR A 243 7.38 -9.07 9.42
CA TYR A 243 6.96 -8.59 8.11
C TYR A 243 5.44 -8.39 8.09
N GLY A 244 4.94 -7.64 7.12
CA GLY A 244 3.52 -7.32 7.11
C GLY A 244 3.06 -6.43 5.98
N GLN A 245 1.82 -5.98 6.12
CA GLN A 245 1.13 -5.07 5.21
C GLN A 245 0.35 -4.02 6.01
N ILE A 246 0.45 -2.77 5.57
CA ILE A 246 -0.39 -1.69 6.06
C ILE A 246 -1.65 -1.63 5.22
N VAL A 247 -2.81 -1.59 5.87
CA VAL A 247 -4.12 -1.38 5.25
C VAL A 247 -4.77 -0.17 5.91
N TYR A 248 -5.44 0.66 5.11
CA TYR A 248 -6.20 1.81 5.57
C TYR A 248 -7.68 1.61 5.27
N TYR A 249 -8.53 1.89 6.25
CA TYR A 249 -9.98 1.97 6.10
C TYR A 249 -10.39 3.43 5.86
N ASN A 250 -11.00 3.68 4.71
CA ASN A 250 -11.62 4.95 4.38
C ASN A 250 -13.08 4.97 4.88
N PRO A 251 -13.43 5.79 5.90
CA PRO A 251 -14.79 5.84 6.43
C PRO A 251 -15.81 6.49 5.49
N GLU A 252 -15.39 7.36 4.56
CA GLU A 252 -16.30 8.02 3.60
C GLU A 252 -16.83 7.05 2.52
N ARG A 253 -16.08 5.98 2.26
CA ARG A 253 -16.37 4.97 1.23
C ARG A 253 -16.61 3.57 1.80
N SER A 254 -16.52 3.42 3.13
CA SER A 254 -16.63 2.15 3.86
C SER A 254 -15.71 1.03 3.33
N ASN A 255 -14.55 1.39 2.77
CA ASN A 255 -13.69 0.45 2.04
C ASN A 255 -12.26 0.38 2.58
N LEU A 256 -11.64 -0.79 2.40
CA LEU A 256 -10.24 -1.03 2.70
C LEU A 256 -9.38 -0.71 1.47
N ILE A 257 -8.19 -0.17 1.73
CA ILE A 257 -7.19 0.19 0.73
C ILE A 257 -5.85 -0.40 1.21
N PRO A 258 -5.24 -1.33 0.47
CA PRO A 258 -3.87 -1.79 0.75
C PRO A 258 -2.88 -0.65 0.48
N MET A 259 -1.93 -0.43 1.38
CA MET A 259 -1.03 0.74 1.34
C MET A 259 0.41 0.33 1.03
N VAL A 260 1.07 -0.44 1.90
CA VAL A 260 2.47 -0.82 1.70
C VAL A 260 2.82 -2.13 2.41
N SER A 261 3.60 -2.98 1.75
CA SER A 261 4.24 -4.16 2.36
C SER A 261 5.54 -3.76 3.06
N TRP A 262 5.85 -4.38 4.20
CA TRP A 262 7.02 -4.03 5.02
C TRP A 262 7.72 -5.26 5.61
N THR A 263 9.00 -5.09 5.96
CA THR A 263 9.83 -6.07 6.67
C THR A 263 10.80 -5.35 7.59
N SER A 264 11.08 -5.94 8.76
CA SER A 264 12.00 -5.47 9.79
C SER A 264 12.85 -6.64 10.29
N PRO A 265 14.16 -6.71 9.97
CA PRO A 265 15.04 -7.79 10.42
C PRO A 265 15.25 -7.86 11.94
N GLY A 266 15.14 -6.71 12.62
CA GLY A 266 15.21 -6.64 14.08
C GLY A 266 13.89 -6.94 14.79
N GLY A 267 12.83 -7.27 14.04
CA GLY A 267 11.52 -7.64 14.58
C GLY A 267 10.59 -6.47 14.95
N GLN A 268 11.01 -5.22 14.74
CA GLN A 268 10.23 -4.03 15.08
C GLN A 268 8.97 -3.93 14.21
N THR A 269 7.87 -3.47 14.82
CA THR A 269 6.66 -3.11 14.08
C THR A 269 6.75 -1.68 13.53
N PRO A 270 6.06 -1.37 12.42
CA PRO A 270 5.97 0.00 11.92
C PRO A 270 5.29 0.92 12.94
N LYS A 271 5.57 2.23 12.88
CA LYS A 271 5.02 3.21 13.83
C LYS A 271 4.75 4.57 13.20
N TRP A 272 3.76 5.28 13.74
CA TRP A 272 3.42 6.65 13.35
C TRP A 272 4.09 7.66 14.28
N GLU A 273 5.08 8.37 13.75
CA GLU A 273 5.88 9.39 14.46
C GLU A 273 6.11 10.62 13.58
N GLN A 274 6.33 11.78 14.20
CA GLN A 274 6.60 13.02 13.47
C GLN A 274 8.11 13.18 13.31
N ILE A 275 8.62 12.99 12.08
CA ILE A 275 10.05 13.10 11.76
C ILE A 275 10.35 14.37 10.99
N THR A 276 9.46 14.77 10.08
CA THR A 276 9.65 16.00 9.31
C THR A 276 9.01 17.20 10.01
N GLY A 277 9.46 18.41 9.67
CA GLY A 277 8.98 19.67 10.27
C GLY A 277 7.52 20.05 9.97
N ASN A 278 6.71 19.17 9.36
CA ASN A 278 5.26 19.36 9.21
C ASN A 278 4.53 18.98 10.54
N LYS A 279 3.19 19.06 10.59
CA LYS A 279 2.39 18.66 11.78
C LYS A 279 1.78 17.26 11.67
N THR A 280 2.01 16.56 10.57
CA THR A 280 1.43 15.26 10.24
C THR A 280 2.44 14.17 10.53
N LYS A 281 2.04 13.11 11.23
CA LYS A 281 2.97 12.00 11.45
C LYS A 281 3.30 11.28 10.13
N GLU A 282 4.48 10.71 10.08
CA GLU A 282 4.93 9.81 9.05
C GLU A 282 4.93 8.35 9.55
N LEU A 283 4.76 7.40 8.64
CA LEU A 283 4.92 5.98 8.94
C LEU A 283 6.40 5.61 8.79
N ILE A 284 7.01 5.17 9.90
CA ILE A 284 8.39 4.68 9.94
C ILE A 284 8.38 3.16 9.92
N ILE A 285 9.18 2.59 9.03
CA ILE A 285 9.53 1.17 9.02
C ILE A 285 11.05 1.07 9.27
N ASP A 286 11.44 0.35 10.32
CA ASP A 286 12.83 0.12 10.69
C ASP A 286 13.35 -1.17 10.06
N GLN A 287 14.34 -1.07 9.17
CA GLN A 287 15.00 -2.19 8.51
C GLN A 287 16.48 -2.32 8.92
N THR A 288 16.86 -1.72 10.05
CA THR A 288 18.24 -1.67 10.58
C THR A 288 18.81 -3.06 10.82
N ILE A 289 20.10 -3.24 10.50
CA ILE A 289 20.83 -4.51 10.68
C ILE A 289 22.16 -4.22 11.40
N GLY A 290 22.27 -4.65 12.66
CA GLY A 290 23.47 -4.39 13.47
C GLY A 290 23.73 -2.89 13.63
N LEU A 291 24.89 -2.42 13.14
CA LEU A 291 25.26 -1.00 13.17
C LEU A 291 24.76 -0.20 11.96
N GLU A 292 24.02 -0.81 11.03
CA GLU A 292 23.65 -0.20 9.76
C GLU A 292 22.18 0.27 9.77
N PRO A 293 21.90 1.56 10.08
CA PRO A 293 20.53 2.07 10.12
C PRO A 293 19.91 2.13 8.74
N LYS A 294 18.65 1.70 8.63
CA LYS A 294 17.90 1.65 7.36
C LYS A 294 16.42 1.91 7.62
N PHE A 295 16.03 3.18 7.73
CA PHE A 295 14.65 3.60 7.96
C PHE A 295 13.94 3.96 6.65
N LYS A 296 12.74 3.40 6.44
CA LYS A 296 11.84 3.84 5.36
C LYS A 296 10.81 4.85 5.86
N VAL A 297 10.97 6.07 5.39
CA VAL A 297 10.18 7.30 5.55
C VAL A 297 8.88 7.39 4.74
N TYR A 298 7.65 7.13 5.21
CA TYR A 298 6.44 7.32 4.38
C TYR A 298 5.54 8.48 4.83
N GLN A 299 5.18 9.37 3.90
CA GLN A 299 4.26 10.48 4.10
C GLN A 299 2.87 10.16 3.53
N VAL A 300 1.80 10.52 4.26
CA VAL A 300 0.44 10.47 3.71
C VAL A 300 0.26 11.60 2.69
N LYS A 301 -0.16 11.26 1.47
CA LYS A 301 -0.51 12.21 0.41
C LYS A 301 -1.97 12.02 -0.01
N SER A 302 -2.61 13.10 -0.44
CA SER A 302 -3.91 13.05 -1.08
C SER A 302 -3.72 13.03 -2.59
N VAL A 303 -4.37 12.08 -3.26
CA VAL A 303 -4.34 11.95 -4.72
C VAL A 303 -5.48 12.78 -5.31
N ASN A 304 -5.20 13.56 -6.36
CA ASN A 304 -6.16 14.43 -7.04
C ASN A 304 -7.14 13.62 -7.92
N LEU A 305 -7.95 12.77 -7.30
CA LEU A 305 -9.01 11.97 -7.92
C LEU A 305 -10.34 12.21 -7.19
N TYR A 306 -11.45 11.80 -7.81
CA TYR A 306 -12.78 11.96 -7.22
C TYR A 306 -12.89 11.23 -5.86
N LEU A 307 -13.23 11.98 -4.80
CA LEU A 307 -13.19 11.58 -3.39
C LEU A 307 -11.78 11.30 -2.84
N ASN A 308 -10.78 12.08 -3.27
CA ASN A 308 -9.45 12.27 -2.66
C ASN A 308 -8.85 11.04 -1.94
N PRO A 309 -8.63 9.90 -2.64
CA PRO A 309 -7.99 8.74 -2.02
C PRO A 309 -6.60 9.12 -1.52
N ILE A 310 -6.20 8.54 -0.38
CA ILE A 310 -4.86 8.77 0.18
C ILE A 310 -3.89 7.69 -0.27
N GLU A 311 -2.60 8.02 -0.28
CA GLU A 311 -1.49 7.10 -0.55
C GLU A 311 -0.33 7.34 0.42
N LEU A 312 0.60 6.37 0.48
CA LEU A 312 1.86 6.49 1.21
C LEU A 312 3.02 6.74 0.23
N GLU A 313 3.56 7.96 0.21
CA GLU A 313 4.72 8.32 -0.60
C GLU A 313 6.01 8.14 0.21
N GLU A 314 6.95 7.32 -0.27
CA GLU A 314 8.28 7.16 0.34
C GLU A 314 9.13 8.42 0.11
N ILE A 315 9.77 8.93 1.17
CA ILE A 315 10.75 10.01 1.13
C ILE A 315 12.03 9.48 0.43
N SER A 316 12.03 9.51 -0.89
CA SER A 316 13.13 8.96 -1.70
C SER A 316 14.37 9.87 -1.69
N LEU A 317 15.55 9.27 -1.48
CA LEU A 317 16.85 9.94 -1.62
C LEU A 317 17.42 9.84 -3.05
N GLN A 318 16.74 9.16 -3.98
CA GLN A 318 17.26 8.93 -5.33
C GLN A 318 17.17 10.17 -6.23
N ASN A 319 16.10 10.96 -6.08
CA ASN A 319 15.77 12.07 -6.98
C ASN A 319 16.16 13.41 -6.34
N PRO A 320 17.23 14.10 -6.83
CA PRO A 320 17.61 15.39 -6.28
C PRO A 320 16.63 16.49 -6.73
N VAL A 321 15.83 17.04 -5.81
CA VAL A 321 14.88 18.13 -6.12
C VAL A 321 15.55 19.50 -6.24
N LEU A 322 16.81 19.64 -5.79
CA LEU A 322 17.62 20.84 -5.99
C LEU A 322 18.77 20.57 -6.97
N LYS A 323 19.02 21.53 -7.86
CA LYS A 323 20.13 21.48 -8.83
C LYS A 323 21.53 21.73 -8.22
N ASP A 324 21.56 22.01 -6.92
CA ASP A 324 22.74 22.35 -6.13
C ASP A 324 23.71 21.16 -6.02
N SER A 325 25.01 21.39 -6.21
CA SER A 325 26.00 20.30 -6.20
C SER A 325 26.26 19.74 -4.81
N ARG A 326 26.30 20.58 -3.76
CA ARG A 326 26.49 20.09 -2.38
C ARG A 326 25.30 19.24 -1.94
N TYR A 327 24.10 19.65 -2.37
CA TYR A 327 22.88 18.90 -2.14
C TYR A 327 22.90 17.51 -2.84
N LYS A 328 23.32 17.44 -4.12
CA LYS A 328 23.49 16.17 -4.83
C LYS A 328 24.55 15.27 -4.18
N ASN A 329 25.69 15.84 -3.80
CA ASN A 329 26.79 15.14 -3.13
C ASN A 329 26.35 14.59 -1.76
N ALA A 330 25.50 15.32 -1.04
CA ALA A 330 24.91 14.81 0.19
C ALA A 330 23.95 13.62 -0.05
N LEU A 331 23.12 13.66 -1.10
CA LEU A 331 22.29 12.50 -1.48
C LEU A 331 23.13 11.31 -1.99
N LEU A 332 24.29 11.55 -2.61
CA LEU A 332 25.25 10.49 -2.93
C LEU A 332 25.77 9.82 -1.64
N ASN A 333 26.35 10.59 -0.72
CA ASN A 333 26.85 10.11 0.56
C ASN A 333 25.76 9.39 1.39
N SER A 334 24.53 9.91 1.38
CA SER A 334 23.40 9.27 2.08
C SER A 334 23.11 7.88 1.52
N ARG A 335 23.12 7.73 0.20
CA ARG A 335 22.83 6.44 -0.46
C ARG A 335 23.95 5.41 -0.29
N SER A 336 25.18 5.84 -0.04
CA SER A 336 26.27 4.96 0.41
C SER A 336 26.27 4.74 1.94
N GLY A 337 25.30 5.26 2.68
CA GLY A 337 25.23 5.12 4.14
C GLY A 337 26.26 5.94 4.92
N LEU A 338 26.67 7.11 4.42
CA LEU A 338 27.48 8.13 5.11
C LEU A 338 26.59 9.27 5.60
N TRP A 339 25.82 8.96 6.65
CA TRP A 339 24.68 9.77 7.07
C TRP A 339 25.06 11.11 7.71
N SER A 340 26.02 11.14 8.65
CA SER A 340 26.44 12.39 9.31
C SER A 340 27.11 13.40 8.34
N PRO A 341 28.07 13.02 7.48
CA PRO A 341 28.61 13.94 6.47
C PRO A 341 27.55 14.49 5.52
N ALA A 342 26.58 13.66 5.12
CA ALA A 342 25.45 14.12 4.30
C ALA A 342 24.55 15.11 5.04
N PHE A 343 24.26 14.88 6.32
CA PHE A 343 23.48 15.79 7.16
C PHE A 343 24.16 17.17 7.30
N GLU A 344 25.48 17.21 7.49
CA GLU A 344 26.27 18.44 7.57
C GLU A 344 26.23 19.24 6.26
N TYR A 345 26.38 18.58 5.10
CA TYR A 345 26.26 19.23 3.81
C TYR A 345 24.85 19.77 3.54
N LEU A 346 23.78 19.02 3.84
CA LEU A 346 22.41 19.50 3.67
C LEU A 346 22.07 20.64 4.64
N THR A 347 22.57 20.60 5.87
CA THR A 347 22.46 21.69 6.84
C THR A 347 23.15 22.95 6.30
N SER A 348 24.33 22.81 5.71
CA SER A 348 25.03 23.92 5.04
C SER A 348 24.22 24.51 3.86
N VAL A 349 23.60 23.67 3.03
CA VAL A 349 22.72 24.11 1.92
C VAL A 349 21.48 24.83 2.46
N LYS A 350 20.88 24.35 3.56
CA LYS A 350 19.75 25.00 4.24
C LYS A 350 20.13 26.39 4.74
N GLN A 351 21.30 26.54 5.37
CA GLN A 351 21.82 27.83 5.84
C GLN A 351 22.06 28.80 4.67
N GLN A 352 22.71 28.36 3.59
CA GLN A 352 22.91 29.16 2.37
C GLN A 352 21.60 29.65 1.75
N ARG A 353 20.51 28.89 1.93
CA ARG A 353 19.15 29.23 1.50
C ARG A 353 18.32 29.95 2.57
N LYS A 354 18.97 30.59 3.55
CA LYS A 354 18.32 31.35 4.65
C LYS A 354 17.27 30.52 5.42
N ASN A 355 17.59 29.25 5.66
CA ASN A 355 16.73 28.24 6.29
C ASN A 355 15.45 27.87 5.52
N SER A 356 15.32 28.27 4.26
CA SER A 356 14.18 27.93 3.39
C SER A 356 14.53 26.80 2.42
N LEU A 357 13.88 25.64 2.59
CA LEU A 357 13.94 24.51 1.67
C LEU A 357 12.53 24.18 1.14
N PRO A 358 12.38 23.73 -0.12
CA PRO A 358 11.14 23.09 -0.57
C PRO A 358 10.78 21.90 0.32
N ALA A 359 9.49 21.60 0.47
CA ALA A 359 8.99 20.57 1.38
C ALA A 359 9.67 19.19 1.18
N ILE A 360 9.88 18.77 -0.07
CA ILE A 360 10.56 17.50 -0.38
C ILE A 360 12.04 17.53 0.05
N ALA A 361 12.75 18.64 -0.19
CA ALA A 361 14.15 18.79 0.24
C ALA A 361 14.28 18.84 1.77
N GLN A 362 13.29 19.40 2.48
CA GLN A 362 13.23 19.37 3.94
C GLN A 362 12.96 17.95 4.44
N ALA A 363 12.03 17.21 3.83
CA ALA A 363 11.75 15.82 4.17
C ALA A 363 12.97 14.91 3.97
N GLN A 364 13.73 15.10 2.89
CA GLN A 364 14.98 14.37 2.63
C GLN A 364 16.07 14.73 3.65
N LEU A 365 16.21 16.00 4.03
CA LEU A 365 17.08 16.43 5.13
C LEU A 365 16.68 15.77 6.46
N ASP A 366 15.38 15.70 6.77
CA ASP A 366 14.87 15.11 8.01
C ASP A 366 15.03 13.57 8.05
N LEU A 367 14.91 12.89 6.91
CA LEU A 367 15.23 11.45 6.79
C LEU A 367 16.73 11.18 7.01
N ILE A 368 17.60 12.02 6.43
CA ILE A 368 19.05 11.91 6.60
C ILE A 368 19.44 12.24 8.05
N ARG A 369 18.78 13.23 8.66
CA ARG A 369 18.91 13.56 10.10
C ARG A 369 18.64 12.33 10.97
N LEU A 370 17.49 11.66 10.77
CA LEU A 370 17.10 10.46 11.52
C LEU A 370 18.18 9.37 11.49
N HIS A 371 18.75 9.09 10.31
CA HIS A 371 19.84 8.12 10.20
C HIS A 371 21.13 8.62 10.88
N SER A 372 21.49 9.89 10.69
CA SER A 372 22.69 10.48 11.28
C SER A 372 22.66 10.51 12.81
N GLU A 373 21.49 10.71 13.43
CA GLU A 373 21.33 10.67 14.89
C GLU A 373 21.64 9.25 15.42
N VAL A 374 21.28 8.21 14.68
CA VAL A 374 21.58 6.81 15.03
C VAL A 374 23.06 6.47 14.83
N THR A 375 23.65 6.79 13.66
CA THR A 375 25.08 6.51 13.42
C THR A 375 25.97 7.29 14.38
N LYS A 376 25.63 8.55 14.64
CA LYS A 376 26.36 9.39 15.58
C LYS A 376 26.30 8.82 16.99
N SER A 377 25.11 8.39 17.44
CA SER A 377 24.94 7.73 18.74
C SER A 377 25.73 6.41 18.82
N GLN A 378 25.81 5.63 17.74
CA GLN A 378 26.64 4.41 17.69
C GLN A 378 28.14 4.74 17.77
N ALA A 379 28.63 5.73 17.02
CA ALA A 379 30.03 6.17 17.02
C ALA A 379 30.46 6.87 18.33
N ASP A 380 29.52 7.41 19.11
CA ASP A 380 29.76 8.02 20.42
C ASP A 380 29.70 7.01 21.60
N LYS A 381 29.37 5.74 21.36
CA LYS A 381 29.42 4.69 22.39
C LYS A 381 30.85 4.34 22.77
N ALA A 382 31.04 3.96 24.04
CA ALA A 382 32.25 3.30 24.53
C ALA A 382 32.19 1.82 24.13
N TRP A 383 32.85 1.47 23.03
CA TRP A 383 32.97 0.10 22.54
C TRP A 383 34.05 -0.68 23.30
N VAL A 384 33.84 -1.99 23.45
CA VAL A 384 34.83 -2.90 24.05
C VAL A 384 35.78 -3.46 22.99
N SER A 385 35.28 -3.68 21.77
CA SER A 385 36.06 -4.11 20.61
C SER A 385 36.56 -2.89 19.80
N PRO A 386 37.87 -2.80 19.51
CA PRO A 386 38.44 -1.86 18.56
C PRO A 386 37.83 -1.97 17.15
N SER A 387 37.50 -3.18 16.68
CA SER A 387 36.90 -3.36 15.35
C SER A 387 35.44 -2.88 15.30
N GLU A 388 34.63 -3.12 16.34
CA GLU A 388 33.29 -2.53 16.47
C GLU A 388 33.36 -0.99 16.52
N GLN A 389 34.31 -0.42 17.26
CA GLN A 389 34.51 1.02 17.33
C GLN A 389 34.83 1.61 15.95
N VAL A 390 35.78 0.99 15.23
CA VAL A 390 36.15 1.41 13.88
C VAL A 390 34.96 1.30 12.93
N LEU A 391 34.20 0.21 12.96
CA LEU A 391 33.02 0.07 12.10
C LEU A 391 31.98 1.16 12.39
N ALA A 392 31.69 1.46 13.65
CA ALA A 392 30.78 2.53 14.04
C ALA A 392 31.30 3.91 13.55
N ASP A 393 32.58 4.22 13.75
CA ASP A 393 33.19 5.46 13.29
C ASP A 393 33.21 5.57 11.74
N LEU A 394 33.41 4.47 11.01
CA LEU A 394 33.38 4.43 9.54
C LEU A 394 31.96 4.60 8.98
N ILE A 395 30.96 3.98 9.60
CA ILE A 395 29.54 4.15 9.24
C ILE A 395 29.09 5.60 9.47
N ASP A 396 29.55 6.23 10.56
CA ASP A 396 29.29 7.66 10.84
C ASP A 396 30.18 8.63 10.03
N GLY A 397 31.12 8.12 9.21
CA GLY A 397 32.00 8.93 8.36
C GLY A 397 33.12 9.68 9.11
N ARG A 398 33.49 9.23 10.32
CA ARG A 398 34.58 9.76 11.16
C ARG A 398 35.92 9.09 10.84
N TRP A 399 36.31 9.14 9.57
CA TRP A 399 37.49 8.46 9.01
C TRP A 399 38.77 8.65 9.83
N GLU A 400 39.02 9.88 10.29
CA GLU A 400 40.18 10.25 11.09
C GLU A 400 40.16 9.63 12.50
N LYS A 401 38.99 9.58 13.15
CA LYS A 401 38.82 8.95 14.48
C LYS A 401 38.99 7.43 14.38
N ALA A 402 38.46 6.81 13.33
CA ALA A 402 38.69 5.40 13.05
C ALA A 402 40.20 5.11 12.86
N LEU A 403 40.96 5.96 12.15
CA LEU A 403 42.41 5.78 11.98
C LEU A 403 43.18 5.90 13.30
N GLN A 404 42.73 6.74 14.23
CA GLN A 404 43.33 6.82 15.57
C GLN A 404 43.18 5.51 16.33
N VAL A 405 42.02 4.84 16.23
CA VAL A 405 41.80 3.51 16.84
C VAL A 405 42.67 2.44 16.17
N PHE A 406 42.73 2.44 14.83
CA PHE A 406 43.58 1.51 14.07
C PHE A 406 45.06 1.64 14.43
N THR A 407 45.58 2.86 14.51
CA THR A 407 47.00 3.14 14.77
C THR A 407 47.40 3.06 16.25
N ALA A 408 46.44 2.91 17.18
CA ALA A 408 46.72 2.89 18.62
C ALA A 408 47.49 1.64 19.09
N SER A 409 47.34 0.49 18.42
CA SER A 409 48.13 -0.71 18.70
C SER A 409 48.18 -1.66 17.50
N PRO A 410 49.24 -2.48 17.34
CA PRO A 410 49.27 -3.55 16.35
C PRO A 410 48.12 -4.56 16.51
N GLN A 411 47.70 -4.83 17.75
CA GLN A 411 46.59 -5.74 18.05
C GLN A 411 45.26 -5.22 17.50
N ASN A 412 45.02 -3.91 17.59
CA ASN A 412 43.86 -3.26 16.98
C ASN A 412 43.91 -3.45 15.45
N ALA A 413 45.07 -3.20 14.83
CA ALA A 413 45.25 -3.32 13.38
C ALA A 413 44.95 -4.74 12.87
N GLN A 414 45.37 -5.79 13.60
CA GLN A 414 45.04 -7.19 13.29
C GLN A 414 43.53 -7.48 13.37
N GLU A 415 42.85 -7.05 14.44
CA GLU A 415 41.40 -7.25 14.62
C GLU A 415 40.60 -6.54 13.52
N ILE A 416 40.99 -5.31 13.21
CA ILE A 416 40.38 -4.50 12.14
C ILE A 416 40.65 -5.11 10.77
N ALA A 417 41.82 -5.72 10.54
CA ALA A 417 42.12 -6.41 9.28
C ALA A 417 41.16 -7.57 9.00
N ILE A 418 40.74 -8.30 10.05
CA ILE A 418 39.74 -9.37 9.93
C ILE A 418 38.38 -8.80 9.52
N LEU A 419 37.94 -7.71 10.16
CA LEU A 419 36.69 -7.02 9.82
C LEU A 419 36.68 -6.50 8.37
N LEU A 420 37.75 -5.80 7.97
CA LEU A 420 37.90 -5.27 6.60
C LEU A 420 37.91 -6.39 5.54
N LYS A 421 38.43 -7.58 5.88
CA LYS A 421 38.44 -8.75 5.00
C LYS A 421 37.07 -9.45 4.90
N GLN A 422 36.21 -9.28 5.91
CA GLN A 422 34.84 -9.83 5.94
C GLN A 422 33.80 -8.91 5.30
N ASP A 423 34.07 -7.61 5.15
CA ASP A 423 33.17 -6.65 4.48
C ASP A 423 32.84 -7.08 3.03
N GLN A 424 31.55 -7.11 2.72
CA GLN A 424 31.03 -7.49 1.39
C GLN A 424 30.98 -6.31 0.40
N GLY A 425 31.76 -5.25 0.64
CA GLY A 425 31.85 -4.06 -0.20
C GLY A 425 31.05 -2.85 0.27
N ARG A 426 30.37 -2.90 1.43
CA ARG A 426 29.67 -1.73 2.00
C ARG A 426 30.67 -0.63 2.35
N LEU A 427 31.80 -1.00 2.95
CA LEU A 427 32.87 -0.03 3.26
C LEU A 427 33.53 0.51 1.98
N TRP A 428 33.65 -0.31 0.94
CA TRP A 428 34.14 0.16 -0.36
C TRP A 428 33.23 1.20 -1.01
N GLN A 429 31.90 0.97 -1.02
CA GLN A 429 30.93 1.93 -1.55
C GLN A 429 30.99 3.28 -0.82
N ARG A 430 31.21 3.26 0.51
CA ARG A 430 31.45 4.48 1.30
C ARG A 430 32.73 5.20 0.91
N VAL A 431 33.84 4.47 0.75
CA VAL A 431 35.13 5.04 0.32
C VAL A 431 35.00 5.69 -1.06
N GLU A 432 34.38 5.01 -2.03
CA GLU A 432 34.18 5.55 -3.38
C GLU A 432 33.32 6.82 -3.36
N ALA A 433 32.18 6.81 -2.66
CA ALA A 433 31.30 7.99 -2.54
C ALA A 433 31.99 9.17 -1.84
N ALA A 434 32.69 8.92 -0.72
CA ALA A 434 33.45 9.95 -0.02
C ALA A 434 34.57 10.55 -0.88
N LEU A 435 35.24 9.75 -1.73
CA LEU A 435 36.25 10.25 -2.67
C LEU A 435 35.66 10.91 -3.92
N GLU A 436 34.41 10.65 -4.29
CA GLU A 436 33.72 11.40 -5.34
C GLU A 436 33.42 12.84 -4.85
N VAL A 437 33.10 13.01 -3.56
CA VAL A 437 32.82 14.31 -2.94
C VAL A 437 34.08 15.04 -2.49
N GLU A 438 35.06 14.36 -1.89
CA GLU A 438 36.32 14.91 -1.36
C GLU A 438 37.54 14.08 -1.83
N PRO A 439 37.96 14.16 -3.11
CA PRO A 439 39.00 13.29 -3.71
C PRO A 439 40.36 13.31 -3.00
N ASN A 440 40.67 14.39 -2.28
CA ASN A 440 41.96 14.62 -1.64
C ASN A 440 41.99 14.25 -0.15
N ARG A 441 40.90 13.72 0.43
CA ARG A 441 40.85 13.40 1.85
C ARG A 441 41.75 12.20 2.19
N GLN A 442 42.89 12.48 2.81
CA GLN A 442 43.94 11.50 3.11
C GLN A 442 43.41 10.29 3.89
N ALA A 443 42.56 10.52 4.91
CA ALA A 443 42.01 9.44 5.73
C ALA A 443 41.12 8.46 4.95
N VAL A 444 40.29 8.96 4.03
CA VAL A 444 39.44 8.11 3.17
C VAL A 444 40.30 7.29 2.21
N ARG A 445 41.35 7.89 1.64
CA ARG A 445 42.34 7.17 0.80
C ARG A 445 43.10 6.11 1.58
N ALA A 446 43.43 6.37 2.85
CA ALA A 446 44.04 5.38 3.74
C ALA A 446 43.10 4.17 3.94
N TRP A 447 41.83 4.39 4.29
CA TRP A 447 40.85 3.30 4.45
C TRP A 447 40.62 2.50 3.16
N GLY A 448 40.56 3.16 2.00
CA GLY A 448 40.48 2.47 0.71
C GLY A 448 41.70 1.57 0.43
N ALA A 449 42.91 2.04 0.78
CA ALA A 449 44.12 1.23 0.64
C ALA A 449 44.18 0.07 1.65
N LEU A 450 43.78 0.29 2.91
CA LEU A 450 43.70 -0.77 3.93
C LEU A 450 42.73 -1.89 3.48
N LEU A 451 41.53 -1.52 3.01
CA LEU A 451 40.53 -2.46 2.50
C LEU A 451 41.06 -3.25 1.30
N LEU A 452 41.61 -2.56 0.29
CA LEU A 452 42.21 -3.23 -0.88
C LEU A 452 43.39 -4.14 -0.50
N THR A 453 44.19 -3.77 0.50
CA THR A 453 45.33 -4.59 0.95
C THR A 453 44.86 -5.92 1.52
N VAL A 454 43.89 -5.92 2.45
CA VAL A 454 43.42 -7.18 3.06
C VAL A 454 42.54 -8.03 2.14
N GLN A 455 41.82 -7.41 1.21
CA GLN A 455 40.93 -8.12 0.28
C GLN A 455 41.63 -8.58 -1.00
N GLN A 456 42.61 -7.82 -1.51
CA GLN A 456 43.18 -8.03 -2.84
C GLN A 456 44.72 -7.90 -2.92
N GLY A 457 45.42 -7.60 -1.82
CA GLY A 457 46.89 -7.52 -1.76
C GLY A 457 47.48 -6.12 -1.97
N GLU A 458 48.69 -5.91 -1.46
CA GLU A 458 49.37 -4.60 -1.41
C GLU A 458 49.58 -4.00 -2.81
N GLU A 459 49.94 -4.79 -3.82
CA GLU A 459 50.20 -4.31 -5.19
C GLU A 459 49.00 -3.58 -5.79
N LYS A 460 47.79 -4.08 -5.55
CA LYS A 460 46.53 -3.46 -6.01
C LYS A 460 46.22 -2.19 -5.24
N ALA A 461 46.42 -2.17 -3.92
CA ALA A 461 46.25 -0.98 -3.10
C ALA A 461 47.22 0.15 -3.54
N ASN A 462 48.50 -0.17 -3.73
CA ASN A 462 49.53 0.74 -4.21
C ASN A 462 49.20 1.28 -5.62
N SER A 463 48.79 0.39 -6.54
CA SER A 463 48.35 0.77 -7.90
C SER A 463 47.13 1.69 -7.91
N TRP A 464 46.20 1.51 -6.97
CA TRP A 464 45.01 2.35 -6.84
C TRP A 464 45.34 3.73 -6.25
N LEU A 465 46.20 3.79 -5.22
CA LEU A 465 46.68 5.04 -4.63
C LEU A 465 47.40 5.91 -5.66
N GLN A 466 48.36 5.34 -6.40
CA GLN A 466 49.14 6.06 -7.42
C GLN A 466 48.25 6.65 -8.51
N LYS A 467 47.21 5.93 -8.95
CA LYS A 467 46.24 6.44 -9.93
C LYS A 467 45.41 7.61 -9.42
N ARG A 468 45.08 7.64 -8.12
CA ARG A 468 44.25 8.70 -7.52
C ARG A 468 45.04 9.94 -7.10
N ASN A 469 46.33 9.82 -6.74
CA ASN A 469 47.17 10.96 -6.39
C ASN A 469 48.65 10.77 -6.80
N PRO A 470 48.98 10.86 -8.10
CA PRO A 470 50.33 10.56 -8.60
C PRO A 470 51.42 11.52 -8.12
N ASN A 471 51.06 12.68 -7.56
CA ASN A 471 52.00 13.76 -7.24
C ASN A 471 52.32 13.89 -5.74
N SER A 472 51.79 13.02 -4.86
CA SER A 472 51.97 13.13 -3.41
C SER A 472 52.67 11.92 -2.83
N GLN A 473 54.01 11.91 -2.94
CA GLN A 473 54.84 10.85 -2.37
C GLN A 473 54.66 10.74 -0.85
N THR A 474 54.53 11.87 -0.14
CA THR A 474 54.34 11.89 1.31
C THR A 474 53.01 11.26 1.75
N ASP A 475 51.92 11.46 1.00
CA ASP A 475 50.66 10.75 1.25
C ASP A 475 50.82 9.25 1.01
N PHE A 476 51.52 8.88 -0.07
CA PHE A 476 51.74 7.49 -0.44
C PHE A 476 52.56 6.75 0.63
N ASP A 477 53.69 7.31 1.04
CA ASP A 477 54.58 6.75 2.07
C ASP A 477 53.87 6.60 3.42
N TYR A 478 53.08 7.61 3.81
CA TYR A 478 52.25 7.55 5.03
C TYR A 478 51.24 6.41 4.94
N ILE A 479 50.46 6.30 3.86
CA ILE A 479 49.46 5.24 3.73
C ILE A 479 50.13 3.86 3.63
N GLN A 480 51.28 3.73 2.98
CA GLN A 480 52.03 2.46 2.96
C GLN A 480 52.56 2.07 4.34
N SER A 481 52.87 3.05 5.21
CA SER A 481 53.24 2.77 6.60
C SER A 481 52.07 2.18 7.41
N LEU A 482 50.82 2.55 7.07
CA LEU A 482 49.61 1.99 7.68
C LEU A 482 49.31 0.58 7.15
N THR A 483 49.42 0.33 5.84
CA THR A 483 49.15 -1.00 5.28
C THR A 483 50.13 -2.06 5.79
N LYS A 484 51.38 -1.70 6.08
CA LYS A 484 52.36 -2.59 6.73
C LYS A 484 51.93 -3.05 8.14
N GLN A 485 51.11 -2.28 8.87
CA GLN A 485 50.58 -2.69 10.18
C GLN A 485 49.57 -3.84 10.09
N LEU A 486 49.02 -4.13 8.91
CA LEU A 486 48.15 -5.29 8.64
C LEU A 486 48.94 -6.62 8.52
N SER A 487 50.27 -6.55 8.46
CA SER A 487 51.16 -7.67 8.12
C SER A 487 51.98 -8.20 9.31
N HIS A 488 51.74 -7.65 10.50
CA HIS A 488 52.41 -7.98 11.76
C HIS A 488 51.40 -8.47 12.80
#